data_AF-A0A2T6CS28-F1
#
_entry.id   AF-A0A2T6CS28-F1
#
_cell.length_a   1.000
_cell.length_b   1.000
_cell.length_c   1.000
_cell.angle_alpha   90.00
_cell.angle_beta   90.00
_cell.angle_gamma   90.00
#
_symmetry.space_group_name_H-M   'P 1'
#
loop_
_entity.id
_entity.type
_entity.pdbx_description
1 polymer ?
#
loop_
_entity_poly.entity_id
_entity_poly.type
_entity_poly.pdbx_seq_one_letter_code
_entity_poly.pdbx_strand_id
1 'polypeptide(L)'
;MRSSVETRRKRKDATFLKALNRVLMVLVFLGFLAIVAFWFYPEVTYRNKLVAQLEDKKAHLAALQLTQKQREREVYLLQNDPEYIEIIARDKLDLMRPGETIYRFDSARAASDK
;
A
#
# COMPACT_ATOMS: atom_id res chain seq x y z
N MET A 1 -71.14 11.49 -44.07
CA MET A 1 -70.02 12.34 -43.57
C MET A 1 -69.40 11.76 -42.29
N ARG A 2 -68.65 10.65 -42.35
CA ARG A 2 -67.96 10.06 -41.18
C ARG A 2 -66.68 9.30 -41.56
N SER A 3 -65.76 9.92 -42.31
CA SER A 3 -64.53 9.22 -42.75
C SER A 3 -63.22 10.00 -42.57
N SER A 4 -63.23 11.20 -41.99
CA SER A 4 -62.03 12.04 -41.86
C SER A 4 -61.36 12.02 -40.47
N VAL A 5 -61.91 11.29 -39.49
CA VAL A 5 -61.40 11.33 -38.09
C VAL A 5 -60.33 10.26 -37.81
N GLU A 6 -60.27 9.18 -38.58
CA GLU A 6 -59.39 8.04 -38.28
C GLU A 6 -57.92 8.25 -38.69
N THR A 7 -57.66 9.11 -39.67
CA THR A 7 -56.30 9.32 -40.21
C THR A 7 -55.41 10.15 -39.29
N ARG A 8 -55.98 10.87 -38.32
CA ARG A 8 -55.22 11.73 -37.37
C ARG A 8 -54.69 10.97 -36.15
N ARG A 9 -55.31 9.84 -35.75
CA ARG A 9 -54.81 8.98 -34.66
C ARG A 9 -53.55 8.22 -35.06
N LYS A 10 -53.58 7.54 -36.21
CA LYS A 10 -52.45 6.72 -36.69
C LYS A 10 -51.13 7.48 -36.85
N ARG A 11 -51.16 8.79 -37.17
CA ARG A 11 -49.94 9.61 -37.26
C ARG A 11 -49.28 9.84 -35.90
N LYS A 12 -50.06 10.02 -34.82
CA LYS A 12 -49.54 10.23 -33.46
C LYS A 12 -48.90 8.95 -32.91
N ASP A 13 -49.50 7.80 -33.22
CA ASP A 13 -48.98 6.50 -32.81
C ASP A 13 -47.64 6.22 -33.51
N ALA A 14 -47.52 6.54 -34.80
CA ALA A 14 -46.27 6.38 -35.54
C ALA A 14 -45.15 7.31 -35.04
N THR A 15 -45.44 8.57 -34.69
CA THR A 15 -44.45 9.46 -34.07
C THR A 15 -44.09 9.05 -32.65
N PHE A 16 -45.03 8.53 -31.87
CA PHE A 16 -44.77 8.01 -30.52
C PHE A 16 -43.89 6.75 -30.57
N LEU A 17 -44.20 5.79 -31.43
CA LEU A 17 -43.38 4.59 -31.65
C LEU A 17 -41.97 4.96 -32.14
N LYS A 18 -41.85 5.96 -33.01
CA LYS A 18 -40.54 6.45 -33.49
C LYS A 18 -39.74 7.16 -32.39
N ALA A 19 -40.39 7.93 -31.53
CA ALA A 19 -39.75 8.56 -30.37
C ALA A 19 -39.32 7.51 -29.34
N LEU A 20 -40.16 6.51 -29.07
CA LEU A 20 -39.87 5.40 -28.18
C LEU A 20 -38.66 4.59 -28.67
N ASN A 21 -38.61 4.28 -29.97
CA ASN A 21 -37.48 3.56 -30.55
C ASN A 21 -36.17 4.38 -30.49
N ARG A 22 -36.26 5.71 -30.64
CA ARG A 22 -35.10 6.60 -30.49
C ARG A 22 -34.59 6.62 -29.05
N VAL A 23 -35.48 6.70 -28.05
CA VAL A 23 -35.11 6.60 -26.64
C VAL A 23 -34.49 5.25 -26.32
N LEU A 24 -35.07 4.16 -26.83
CA LEU A 24 -34.53 2.82 -26.67
C LEU A 24 -33.12 2.70 -27.25
N MET A 25 -32.89 3.26 -28.44
CA MET A 25 -31.57 3.24 -29.09
C MET A 25 -30.52 4.02 -28.29
N VAL A 26 -30.89 5.17 -27.71
CA VAL A 26 -30.01 5.94 -26.83
C VAL A 26 -29.69 5.17 -25.54
N LEU A 27 -30.67 4.49 -24.95
CA LEU A 27 -30.46 3.66 -23.76
C LEU A 27 -29.54 2.47 -24.06
N VAL A 28 -29.70 1.82 -25.21
CA VAL A 28 -28.81 0.73 -25.64
C VAL A 28 -27.39 1.25 -25.86
N PHE A 29 -27.23 2.41 -26.48
CA PHE A 29 -25.92 3.02 -26.70
C PHE A 29 -25.23 3.39 -25.37
N LEU A 30 -25.96 4.00 -24.43
CA LEU A 30 -25.47 4.30 -23.08
C LEU A 30 -25.09 3.03 -22.31
N GLY A 31 -25.91 1.97 -22.41
CA GLY A 31 -25.61 0.67 -21.80
C GLY A 31 -24.34 0.05 -22.35
N PHE A 32 -24.14 0.11 -23.67
CA PHE A 32 -22.91 -0.36 -24.31
C PHE A 32 -21.68 0.43 -23.85
N LEU A 33 -21.78 1.76 -23.78
CA LEU A 33 -20.72 2.64 -23.27
C LEU A 33 -20.38 2.34 -21.81
N ALA A 34 -21.39 2.09 -20.97
CA ALA A 34 -21.20 1.72 -19.57
C ALA A 34 -20.49 0.37 -19.42
N ILE A 35 -20.82 -0.63 -20.25
CA ILE A 35 -20.14 -1.94 -20.26
C ILE A 35 -18.66 -1.78 -20.61
N VAL A 36 -18.34 -1.02 -21.66
CA VAL A 36 -16.95 -0.76 -22.08
C VAL A 36 -16.19 -0.01 -20.98
N ALA A 37 -16.80 1.00 -20.37
CA ALA A 37 -16.20 1.75 -19.27
C ALA A 37 -15.96 0.86 -18.03
N PHE A 38 -16.92 0.00 -17.69
CA PHE A 38 -16.82 -0.93 -16.57
C PHE A 38 -15.74 -2.00 -16.81
N TRP A 39 -15.54 -2.43 -18.05
CA TRP A 39 -14.46 -3.36 -18.41
C TRP A 39 -13.08 -2.69 -18.29
N PHE A 40 -12.97 -1.39 -18.56
CA PHE A 40 -11.70 -0.66 -18.55
C PHE A 40 -11.29 -0.16 -17.15
N TYR A 41 -12.24 0.06 -16.25
CA TYR A 41 -12.00 0.54 -14.88
C TYR A 41 -11.14 -0.39 -13.98
N PRO A 42 -11.34 -1.73 -13.96
CA PRO A 42 -10.60 -2.60 -13.05
C PRO A 42 -9.10 -2.67 -13.35
N GLU A 43 -8.69 -2.52 -14.62
CA GLU A 43 -7.31 -2.71 -15.06
C GLU A 43 -6.34 -1.67 -14.47
N VAL A 44 -6.78 -0.42 -14.31
CA VAL A 44 -5.91 0.67 -13.79
C VAL A 44 -5.67 0.50 -12.29
N THR A 45 -6.68 0.06 -11.54
CA THR A 45 -6.55 -0.09 -10.08
C THR A 45 -5.66 -1.27 -9.68
N TYR A 46 -5.60 -2.31 -10.52
CA TYR A 46 -4.75 -3.49 -10.28
C TYR A 46 -3.26 -3.13 -10.40
N ARG A 47 -2.89 -2.36 -11.43
CA ARG A 47 -1.50 -1.90 -11.66
C ARG A 47 -0.95 -1.14 -10.46
N ASN A 48 -1.72 -0.18 -9.93
CA ASN A 48 -1.30 0.64 -8.80
C ASN A 48 -1.11 -0.18 -7.51
N LYS A 49 -1.99 -1.16 -7.26
CA LYS A 49 -1.83 -2.08 -6.12
C LYS A 49 -0.57 -2.93 -6.25
N LEU A 50 -0.25 -3.42 -7.45
CA LEU A 50 0.95 -4.20 -7.70
C LEU A 50 2.21 -3.36 -7.51
N VAL A 51 2.23 -2.12 -8.02
CA VAL A 51 3.36 -1.20 -7.82
C VAL A 51 3.56 -0.90 -6.34
N ALA A 52 2.49 -0.60 -5.60
CA ALA A 52 2.58 -0.34 -4.16
C ALA A 52 3.14 -1.55 -3.39
N GLN A 53 2.65 -2.77 -3.69
CA GLN A 53 3.18 -3.99 -3.08
C GLN A 53 4.63 -4.26 -3.44
N LEU A 54 5.05 -3.91 -4.65
CA LEU A 54 6.42 -4.10 -5.12
C LEU A 54 7.38 -3.15 -4.40
N GLU A 55 6.99 -1.89 -4.25
CA GLU A 55 7.78 -0.90 -3.51
C GLU A 55 7.88 -1.25 -2.01
N ASP A 56 6.78 -1.70 -1.39
CA ASP A 56 6.78 -2.18 -0.01
C ASP A 56 7.73 -3.37 0.20
N LYS A 57 7.64 -4.38 -0.68
CA LYS A 57 8.54 -5.54 -0.64
C LYS A 57 10.01 -5.16 -0.85
N LYS A 58 10.29 -4.21 -1.75
CA LYS A 58 11.66 -3.69 -1.95
C LYS A 58 12.18 -2.99 -0.70
N ALA A 59 11.37 -2.17 -0.04
CA ALA A 59 11.76 -1.49 1.19
C ALA A 59 12.05 -2.50 2.31
N HIS A 60 11.22 -3.53 2.45
CA HIS A 60 11.45 -4.62 3.39
C HIS A 60 12.75 -5.40 3.09
N LEU A 61 13.01 -5.72 1.82
CA LEU A 61 14.25 -6.38 1.43
C LEU A 61 15.48 -5.51 1.71
N ALA A 62 15.42 -4.21 1.41
CA ALA A 62 16.52 -3.29 1.68
C ALA A 62 16.83 -3.21 3.19
N ALA A 63 15.80 -3.12 4.03
CA ALA A 63 15.96 -3.13 5.49
C ALA A 63 16.59 -4.44 5.98
N LEU A 64 16.10 -5.58 5.51
CA LEU A 64 16.65 -6.89 5.87
C LEU A 64 18.11 -7.05 5.44
N GLN A 65 18.47 -6.58 4.25
CA GLN A 65 19.86 -6.62 3.76
C GLN A 65 20.80 -5.75 4.61
N LEU A 66 20.33 -4.58 5.09
CA LEU A 66 21.12 -3.75 6.00
C LEU A 66 21.35 -4.46 7.33
N THR A 67 20.30 -5.05 7.92
CA THR A 67 20.43 -5.83 9.16
C THR A 67 21.32 -7.04 8.98
N GLN A 68 21.22 -7.74 7.85
CA GLN A 68 22.06 -8.88 7.52
C GLN A 68 23.54 -8.46 7.48
N LYS A 69 23.88 -7.40 6.75
CA LYS A 69 25.26 -6.88 6.67
C LYS A 69 25.81 -6.47 8.02
N GLN A 70 24.98 -5.85 8.87
CA GLN A 70 25.39 -5.49 10.23
C GLN A 70 25.71 -6.73 11.07
N ARG A 71 24.85 -7.75 11.04
CA ARG A 71 25.07 -9.00 11.76
C ARG A 71 26.28 -9.77 11.25
N GLU A 72 26.47 -9.84 9.94
CA GLU A 72 27.65 -10.48 9.34
C GLU A 72 28.95 -9.78 9.79
N ARG A 73 28.95 -8.45 9.84
CA ARG A 73 30.08 -7.69 10.38
C ARG A 73 30.29 -7.96 11.86
N GLU A 74 29.22 -7.98 12.66
CA GLU A 74 29.31 -8.30 14.09
C GLU A 74 29.88 -9.70 14.32
N VAL A 75 29.40 -10.70 13.58
CA VAL A 75 29.93 -12.08 13.63
C VAL A 75 31.40 -12.10 13.24
N TYR A 76 31.79 -11.38 12.18
CA TYR A 76 33.19 -11.30 11.78
C TYR A 76 34.07 -10.70 12.89
N LEU A 77 33.64 -9.61 13.52
CA LEU A 77 34.38 -8.98 14.62
C LEU A 77 34.47 -9.92 15.83
N LEU A 78 33.37 -10.58 16.21
CA LEU A 78 33.37 -11.56 17.30
C LEU A 78 34.27 -12.77 17.05
N GLN A 79 34.55 -13.12 15.80
CA GLN A 79 35.41 -14.25 15.46
C GLN A 79 36.88 -13.87 15.29
N ASN A 80 37.16 -12.67 14.77
CA ASN A 80 38.49 -12.30 14.31
C ASN A 80 39.14 -11.19 15.15
N ASP A 81 38.38 -10.47 15.97
CA ASP A 81 38.86 -9.34 16.75
C ASP A 81 38.72 -9.59 18.26
N PRO A 82 39.82 -9.96 18.95
CA PRO A 82 39.79 -10.22 20.39
C PRO A 82 39.53 -8.95 21.22
N GLU A 83 39.90 -7.76 20.74
CA GLU A 83 39.63 -6.51 21.44
C GLU A 83 38.13 -6.19 21.42
N TYR A 84 37.46 -6.47 20.30
CA TYR A 84 36.01 -6.36 20.20
C TYR A 84 35.28 -7.28 21.19
N ILE A 85 35.75 -8.53 21.35
CA ILE A 85 35.20 -9.47 22.35
C ILE A 85 35.42 -8.93 23.78
N GLU A 86 36.62 -8.42 24.09
CA GLU A 86 36.91 -7.84 25.40
C GLU A 86 35.94 -6.70 25.72
N ILE A 87 35.72 -5.78 24.79
CA ILE A 87 34.80 -4.64 24.96
C ILE A 87 33.38 -5.14 25.27
N ILE A 88 32.87 -6.09 24.48
CA ILE A 88 31.52 -6.64 24.68
C ILE A 88 31.41 -7.41 25.99
N ALA A 89 32.46 -8.15 26.38
CA ALA A 89 32.50 -8.86 27.65
C ALA A 89 32.49 -7.87 28.83
N ARG A 90 33.26 -6.78 28.74
CA ARG A 90 33.29 -5.73 29.76
C ARG A 90 31.95 -5.03 29.93
N ASP A 91 31.29 -4.69 28.82
CA ASP A 91 29.97 -4.06 28.82
C ASP A 91 28.88 -4.99 29.39
N LYS A 92 28.88 -6.28 29.01
CA LYS A 92 27.84 -7.23 29.42
C LYS A 92 28.04 -7.83 30.80
N LEU A 93 29.29 -8.01 31.24
CA LEU A 93 29.63 -8.70 32.48
C LEU A 93 30.13 -7.73 33.56
N ASP A 94 30.09 -6.41 33.30
CA ASP A 94 30.54 -5.35 34.22
C ASP A 94 31.98 -5.58 34.70
N LEU A 95 32.83 -6.05 33.78
CA LEU A 95 34.24 -6.38 34.04
C LEU A 95 35.14 -5.16 33.78
N MET A 96 36.20 -5.04 34.57
CA MET A 96 37.22 -3.99 34.43
C MET A 96 38.63 -4.58 34.38
N ARG A 97 39.56 -3.88 33.71
CA ARG A 97 40.97 -4.25 33.77
C ARG A 97 41.59 -3.84 35.09
N PRO A 98 42.68 -4.51 35.53
CA PRO A 98 43.43 -4.09 36.70
C PRO A 98 43.87 -2.63 36.58
N GLY A 99 43.47 -1.79 37.55
CA GLY A 99 43.80 -0.36 37.60
C GLY A 99 42.74 0.59 37.01
N GLU A 100 41.62 0.08 36.50
CA GLU A 100 40.46 0.90 36.09
C GLU A 100 39.45 1.04 37.24
N THR A 101 38.62 2.10 37.22
CA THR A 101 37.57 2.37 38.22
C THR A 101 36.21 2.49 37.53
N ILE A 102 35.21 1.76 38.01
CA ILE A 102 33.83 1.84 37.48
C ILE A 102 33.11 3.04 38.09
N TYR A 103 32.64 3.96 37.25
CA TYR A 103 31.77 5.07 37.67
C TYR A 103 30.31 4.71 37.41
N ARG A 104 29.51 4.59 38.47
CA ARG A 104 28.06 4.46 38.38
C ARG A 104 27.43 5.82 38.63
N PHE A 105 26.70 6.34 37.64
CA PHE A 105 25.93 7.56 37.81
C PHE A 105 24.49 7.19 38.14
N ASP A 106 24.08 7.41 39.39
CA ASP A 106 22.68 7.35 39.75
C ASP A 106 21.97 8.49 39.02
N SER A 107 21.12 8.16 38.05
CA SER A 107 20.33 9.19 37.37
C SER A 107 19.51 9.95 38.42
N ALA A 108 19.63 11.28 38.46
CA ALA A 108 19.00 12.16 39.45
C ALA A 108 17.45 12.04 39.56
N ARG A 109 16.83 11.23 38.70
CA ARG A 109 15.40 10.95 38.65
C ARG A 109 14.93 9.96 39.72
N ALA A 110 15.81 9.15 40.32
CA ALA A 110 15.44 8.17 41.35
C ALA A 110 15.29 8.79 42.76
N ALA A 111 15.75 10.03 42.98
CA ALA A 111 15.76 10.68 44.28
C ALA A 111 14.51 11.55 44.57
N SER A 112 13.64 11.80 43.58
CA SER A 112 12.42 12.62 43.78
C SER A 112 11.15 11.81 44.07
N ASP A 113 11.28 10.50 44.32
CA ASP A 113 10.15 9.58 44.53
C ASP A 113 10.21 8.90 45.92
N LYS A 114 10.79 9.59 46.90
CA LYS A 114 10.77 9.21 48.33
C LYS A 114 10.12 10.28 49.18
#